data_AF-A0A963JJF0-F1
#
_entry.id   AF-A0A963JJF0-F1
#
_cell.length_a   1.000
_cell.length_b   1.000
_cell.length_c   1.000
_cell.angle_alpha   90.00
_cell.angle_beta   90.00
_cell.angle_gamma   90.00
#
_symmetry.space_group_name_H-M   'P 1'
#
loop_
_entity.id
_entity.type
_entity.pdbx_description
1 polymer ?
#
loop_
_entity_poly.entity_id
_entity_poly.type
_entity_poly.pdbx_seq_one_letter_code
_entity_poly.pdbx_strand_id
1 'polypeptide(L)'
;FAAFVPEDSIAPMALRLAALAAGAGALALHLRLMLRALASGMRKDLGRAQRLMQIGWGGLALALAIALAIVLGAPADRFGRLFGVAVIGAWLLSFLFGILQRILPFLASMHAAQGQKRPPTPSALTLERPLAWHFHSHLGALALLAVAALADSAWLAAAAGAVGLAGALAFGWFFVVLMQRLRQSQKGAART
;
A
#
# COMPACT_ATOMS: atom_id res chain seq x y z
N PHE A 1 23.81 -29.73 1.10
CA PHE A 1 24.08 -29.40 2.52
C PHE A 1 22.91 -28.61 3.08
N ALA A 2 21.82 -29.29 3.44
CA ALA A 2 20.71 -28.71 4.19
C ALA A 2 20.74 -29.37 5.57
N ALA A 3 21.30 -28.68 6.55
CA ALA A 3 21.28 -29.14 7.92
C ALA A 3 19.84 -29.06 8.43
N PHE A 4 19.30 -30.23 8.74
CA PHE A 4 18.06 -30.45 9.47
C PHE A 4 18.17 -29.74 10.83
N VAL A 5 17.60 -28.54 10.95
CA VAL A 5 17.45 -27.86 12.24
C VAL A 5 16.31 -28.58 12.97
N PRO A 6 16.53 -29.16 14.16
CA PRO A 6 15.47 -29.86 14.88
C PRO A 6 14.35 -28.89 15.23
N GLU A 7 13.10 -29.30 15.02
CA GLU A 7 11.90 -28.50 15.29
C GLU A 7 11.73 -28.11 16.78
N ASP A 8 12.51 -28.70 17.69
CA ASP A 8 12.34 -28.62 19.15
C ASP A 8 13.37 -27.75 19.90
N SER A 9 14.09 -26.86 19.23
CA SER A 9 14.96 -25.92 19.94
C SER A 9 14.17 -24.72 20.47
N ILE A 10 14.38 -24.30 21.71
CA ILE A 10 13.80 -23.06 22.26
C ILE A 10 14.36 -21.82 21.52
N ALA A 11 15.56 -21.96 20.95
CA ALA A 11 16.27 -20.93 20.20
C ALA A 11 15.46 -20.33 19.01
N PRO A 12 14.82 -21.12 18.11
CA PRO A 12 13.97 -20.60 17.05
C PRO A 12 12.70 -19.91 17.57
N MET A 13 12.12 -20.35 18.69
CA MET A 13 10.96 -19.68 19.27
C MET A 13 11.34 -18.30 19.84
N ALA A 14 12.39 -18.25 20.66
CA ALA A 14 12.88 -16.99 21.22
C ALA A 14 13.29 -16.00 20.12
N LEU A 15 13.93 -16.49 19.04
CA LEU A 15 14.32 -15.67 17.89
C LEU A 15 13.10 -15.13 17.13
N ARG A 16 12.07 -15.95 16.90
CA ARG A 16 10.81 -15.50 16.26
C ARG A 16 10.10 -14.43 17.09
N LEU A 17 10.01 -14.63 18.40
CA LEU A 17 9.42 -13.65 19.32
C LEU A 17 10.25 -12.35 19.38
N ALA A 18 11.58 -12.45 19.41
CA ALA A 18 12.46 -11.29 19.35
C ALA A 18 12.29 -10.51 18.03
N ALA A 19 12.19 -11.20 16.89
CA ALA A 19 11.93 -10.58 15.59
C ALA A 19 10.56 -9.87 15.54
N LEU A 20 9.51 -10.50 16.10
CA LEU A 20 8.18 -9.88 16.21
C LEU A 20 8.20 -8.66 17.12
N ALA A 21 8.88 -8.73 18.27
CA ALA A 21 9.03 -7.61 19.19
C ALA A 21 9.79 -6.44 18.53
N ALA A 22 10.88 -6.73 17.81
CA ALA A 22 11.63 -5.74 17.06
C ALA A 22 10.78 -5.10 15.95
N GLY A 23 10.04 -5.89 15.18
CA GLY A 23 9.13 -5.41 14.14
C GLY A 23 7.99 -4.54 14.70
N ALA A 24 7.38 -4.95 15.82
CA ALA A 24 6.36 -4.16 16.50
C ALA A 24 6.92 -2.85 17.07
N GLY A 25 8.13 -2.89 17.65
CA GLY A 25 8.84 -1.71 18.13
C GLY A 25 9.14 -0.72 17.00
N ALA A 26 9.63 -1.22 15.86
CA ALA A 26 9.88 -0.41 14.67
C ALA A 26 8.59 0.22 14.13
N LEU A 27 7.49 -0.53 14.06
CA LEU A 27 6.18 0.01 13.65
C LEU A 27 5.69 1.09 14.62
N ALA A 28 5.78 0.85 15.93
CA ALA A 28 5.37 1.82 16.93
C ALA A 28 6.19 3.12 16.86
N LEU A 29 7.51 3.01 16.69
CA LEU A 29 8.38 4.16 16.49
C LEU A 29 8.04 4.91 15.19
N HIS A 30 7.85 4.18 14.08
CA HIS A 30 7.45 4.75 12.80
C HIS A 30 6.13 5.54 12.93
N LEU A 31 5.10 4.94 13.52
CA LEU A 31 3.81 5.59 13.72
C LEU A 31 3.91 6.82 14.62
N ARG A 32 4.70 6.77 15.70
CA ARG A 32 4.96 7.93 16.56
C ARG A 32 5.60 9.08 15.77
N LEU A 33 6.61 8.78 14.96
CA LEU A 33 7.28 9.78 14.12
C LEU A 33 6.33 10.34 13.06
N MET A 34 5.51 9.50 12.42
CA MET A 34 4.52 9.92 11.43
C MET A 34 3.42 10.79 12.04
N LEU A 35 2.89 10.43 13.22
CA LEU A 35 1.89 11.24 13.91
C LEU A 35 2.43 12.62 14.27
N ARG A 36 3.68 12.72 14.74
CA ARG A 36 4.34 14.00 15.00
C ARG A 36 4.53 14.82 13.73
N ALA A 37 4.96 14.19 12.64
CA ALA A 37 5.16 14.85 11.35
C ALA A 37 3.83 15.34 10.73
N LEU A 38 2.74 14.58 10.89
CA LEU A 38 1.40 14.98 10.44
C LEU A 38 0.83 16.10 11.31
N ALA A 39 1.09 16.08 12.62
CA ALA A 39 0.66 17.14 13.54
C ALA A 39 1.37 18.48 13.28
N SER A 40 2.64 18.45 12.87
CA SER A 40 3.42 19.64 12.50
C SER A 40 3.25 20.07 11.04
N GLY A 41 2.58 19.26 10.22
CA GLY A 41 2.42 19.50 8.79
C GLY A 41 1.47 20.66 8.48
N MET A 42 1.84 21.50 7.50
CA MET A 42 1.00 22.62 7.04
C MET A 42 -0.34 22.18 6.42
N ARG A 43 -0.43 20.93 5.94
CA ARG A 43 -1.64 20.35 5.32
C ARG A 43 -2.16 19.21 6.19
N LYS A 44 -3.33 19.44 6.81
CA LYS A 44 -3.94 18.51 7.78
C LYS A 44 -4.71 17.35 7.14
N ASP A 45 -5.17 17.49 5.90
CA ASP A 45 -5.79 16.40 5.12
C ASP A 45 -5.08 16.22 3.78
N LEU A 46 -4.71 14.98 3.50
CA LEU A 46 -3.94 14.53 2.35
C LEU A 46 -4.76 13.54 1.48
N GLY A 47 -6.06 13.40 1.78
CA GLY A 47 -7.03 12.72 0.94
C GLY A 47 -6.93 11.19 0.95
N ARG A 48 -7.38 10.55 -0.14
CA ARG A 48 -7.43 9.08 -0.28
C ARG A 48 -6.04 8.44 -0.22
N ALA A 49 -5.02 9.13 -0.72
CA ALA A 49 -3.64 8.65 -0.69
C ALA A 49 -3.12 8.44 0.75
N GLN A 50 -3.43 9.37 1.65
CA GLN A 50 -3.10 9.24 3.08
C GLN A 50 -3.88 8.10 3.73
N ARG A 51 -5.16 7.93 3.38
CA ARG A 51 -5.96 6.79 3.86
C ARG A 51 -5.36 5.45 3.42
N LEU A 52 -4.89 5.34 2.18
CA LEU A 52 -4.20 4.14 1.69
C LEU A 52 -2.91 3.85 2.47
N MET A 53 -2.13 4.90 2.79
CA MET A 53 -0.94 4.75 3.63
C MET A 53 -1.30 4.28 5.04
N GLN A 54 -2.37 4.82 5.64
CA GLN A 54 -2.87 4.40 6.95
C GLN A 54 -3.39 2.96 6.96
N ILE A 55 -4.10 2.55 5.90
CA ILE A 55 -4.48 1.15 5.68
C ILE A 55 -3.23 0.29 5.57
N GLY A 56 -2.19 0.77 4.89
CA GLY A 56 -0.87 0.15 4.84
C GLY A 56 -0.31 -0.14 6.23
N TRP A 57 -0.26 0.88 7.09
CA TRP A 57 0.22 0.74 8.46
C TRP A 57 -0.64 -0.23 9.29
N GLY A 58 -1.97 -0.16 9.14
CA GLY A 58 -2.89 -1.09 9.77
C GLY A 58 -2.70 -2.53 9.29
N GLY A 59 -2.43 -2.71 7.99
CA GLY A 59 -2.10 -4.00 7.38
C GLY A 59 -0.81 -4.60 7.94
N LEU A 60 0.20 -3.78 8.21
CA LEU A 60 1.45 -4.24 8.83
C LEU A 60 1.21 -4.66 10.29
N ALA A 61 0.41 -3.89 11.04
CA ALA A 61 0.02 -4.27 12.39
C ALA A 61 -0.75 -5.60 12.40
N LEU A 62 -1.67 -5.78 11.45
CA LEU A 62 -2.42 -7.03 11.27
C LEU A 62 -1.50 -8.20 10.92
N ALA A 63 -0.54 -7.99 10.02
CA ALA A 63 0.45 -9.01 9.67
C ALA A 63 1.28 -9.46 10.87
N LEU A 64 1.74 -8.52 11.71
CA LEU A 64 2.46 -8.84 12.94
C LEU A 64 1.58 -9.61 13.95
N ALA A 65 0.30 -9.24 14.06
CA ALA A 65 -0.65 -9.96 14.92
C ALA A 65 -0.91 -11.39 14.43
N ILE A 66 -1.07 -11.59 13.12
CA ILE A 66 -1.23 -12.91 12.51
C ILE A 66 0.04 -13.75 12.70
N ALA A 67 1.22 -13.16 12.49
CA ALA A 67 2.49 -13.84 12.69
C ALA A 67 2.68 -14.25 14.16
N LEU A 68 2.30 -13.39 15.12
CA LEU A 68 2.28 -13.74 16.53
C LEU A 68 1.32 -14.91 16.80
N ALA A 69 0.12 -14.89 16.24
CA ALA A 69 -0.83 -16.00 16.40
C ALA A 69 -0.25 -17.33 15.89
N ILE A 70 0.40 -17.34 14.72
CA ILE A 70 1.08 -18.52 14.17
C ILE A 70 2.18 -19.01 15.11
N VAL A 71 3.01 -18.10 15.63
CA VAL A 71 4.08 -18.43 16.58
C VAL A 71 3.52 -19.02 17.89
N LEU A 72 2.34 -18.57 18.32
CA LEU A 72 1.63 -19.11 19.48
C LEU A 72 0.84 -20.41 19.19
N GLY A 73 0.96 -20.98 17.98
CA GLY A 73 0.37 -22.28 17.62
C GLY A 73 -0.93 -22.20 16.81
N ALA A 74 -1.31 -21.04 16.27
CA ALA A 74 -2.43 -20.95 15.34
C ALA A 74 -2.14 -21.75 14.05
N PRO A 75 -3.16 -22.34 13.40
CA PRO A 75 -2.99 -23.20 12.24
C PRO A 75 -2.34 -22.45 11.07
N ALA A 76 -1.09 -22.81 10.76
CA ALA A 76 -0.23 -22.08 9.84
C ALA A 76 -0.69 -22.14 8.38
N ASP A 77 -1.43 -23.18 8.00
CA ASP A 77 -2.06 -23.34 6.67
C ASP A 77 -3.07 -22.21 6.39
N ARG A 78 -3.99 -21.95 7.32
CA ARG A 78 -5.01 -20.90 7.17
C ARG A 78 -4.45 -19.51 7.47
N PHE A 79 -3.74 -19.36 8.58
CA PHE A 79 -3.19 -18.08 9.00
C PHE A 79 -2.04 -17.63 8.10
N GLY A 80 -1.31 -18.55 7.46
CA GLY A 80 -0.26 -18.24 6.49
C GLY A 80 -0.80 -17.55 5.23
N ARG A 81 -1.97 -17.96 4.73
CA ARG A 81 -2.63 -17.27 3.62
C ARG A 81 -3.05 -15.85 4.01
N LEU A 82 -3.67 -15.69 5.18
CA LEU A 82 -4.06 -14.37 5.71
C LEU A 82 -2.85 -13.48 5.96
N PHE A 83 -1.74 -14.05 6.43
CA PHE A 83 -0.47 -13.34 6.59
C PHE A 83 0.00 -12.79 5.25
N GLY A 84 -0.02 -13.59 4.18
CA GLY A 84 0.32 -13.14 2.83
C GLY A 84 -0.60 -12.01 2.34
N VAL A 85 -1.91 -12.13 2.54
CA VAL A 85 -2.88 -11.08 2.20
C VAL A 85 -2.60 -9.78 2.97
N ALA A 86 -2.28 -9.88 4.27
CA ALA A 86 -2.00 -8.72 5.12
C ALA A 86 -0.67 -8.05 4.74
N VAL A 87 0.41 -8.81 4.54
CA VAL A 87 1.74 -8.28 4.20
C VAL A 87 1.78 -7.68 2.81
N ILE A 88 1.29 -8.40 1.80
CA ILE A 88 1.41 -7.97 0.40
C ILE A 88 0.28 -7.01 0.05
N GLY A 89 -0.96 -7.44 0.28
CA GLY A 89 -2.14 -6.69 -0.13
C GLY A 89 -2.41 -5.49 0.78
N ALA A 90 -2.64 -5.73 2.06
CA ALA A 90 -3.07 -4.69 2.98
C ALA A 90 -1.93 -3.71 3.30
N TRP A 91 -0.72 -4.20 3.55
CA TRP A 91 0.45 -3.36 3.86
C TRP A 91 1.15 -2.81 2.62
N LEU A 92 1.93 -3.64 1.92
CA LEU A 92 2.89 -3.19 0.91
C LEU A 92 2.20 -2.47 -0.24
N LEU A 93 1.17 -3.07 -0.84
CA LEU A 93 0.47 -2.48 -1.99
C LEU A 93 -0.31 -1.23 -1.61
N SER A 94 -1.07 -1.23 -0.50
CA SER A 94 -1.80 -0.02 -0.08
C SER A 94 -0.85 1.14 0.21
N PHE A 95 0.26 0.87 0.91
CA PHE A 95 1.26 1.87 1.21
C PHE A 95 1.92 2.41 -0.06
N LEU A 96 2.34 1.52 -0.96
CA LEU A 96 2.94 1.88 -2.25
C LEU A 96 2.00 2.73 -3.09
N PHE A 97 0.74 2.32 -3.27
CA PHE A 97 -0.23 3.09 -4.05
C PHE A 97 -0.51 4.44 -3.42
N GLY A 98 -0.63 4.52 -2.09
CA GLY A 98 -0.77 5.79 -1.37
C GLY A 98 0.41 6.74 -1.62
N ILE A 99 1.64 6.22 -1.61
CA ILE A 99 2.84 7.00 -1.95
C ILE A 99 2.82 7.45 -3.42
N LEU A 100 2.56 6.54 -4.36
CA LEU A 100 2.58 6.84 -5.80
C LEU A 100 1.54 7.91 -6.17
N GLN A 101 0.34 7.85 -5.59
CA GLN A 101 -0.70 8.86 -5.80
C GLN A 101 -0.26 10.28 -5.40
N ARG A 102 0.74 10.42 -4.51
CA ARG A 102 1.26 11.71 -4.05
C ARG A 102 2.52 12.13 -4.79
N ILE A 103 3.46 11.21 -4.95
CA ILE A 103 4.75 11.51 -5.55
C ILE A 103 4.61 11.76 -7.05
N LEU A 104 3.76 11.01 -7.77
CA LEU A 104 3.65 11.13 -9.22
C LEU A 104 3.16 12.52 -9.68
N PRO A 105 2.05 13.10 -9.15
CA PRO A 105 1.63 14.45 -9.53
C PRO A 105 2.61 15.52 -9.07
N PHE A 106 3.26 15.33 -7.92
CA PHE A 106 4.27 16.24 -7.42
C PHE A 106 5.48 16.30 -8.35
N LEU A 107 6.07 15.15 -8.67
CA LEU A 107 7.19 15.06 -9.61
C LEU A 107 6.79 15.61 -10.98
N ALA A 108 5.60 15.28 -11.49
CA ALA A 108 5.13 15.81 -12.76
C ALA A 108 5.06 17.35 -12.74
N SER A 109 4.55 17.96 -11.66
CA SER A 109 4.52 19.42 -11.53
C SER A 109 5.92 20.05 -11.51
N MET A 110 6.88 19.43 -10.81
CA MET A 110 8.28 19.89 -10.78
C MET A 110 8.94 19.82 -12.16
N HIS A 111 8.72 18.75 -12.92
CA HIS A 111 9.24 18.63 -14.29
C HIS A 111 8.53 19.57 -15.26
N ALA A 112 7.25 19.90 -15.05
CA ALA A 112 6.52 20.87 -15.84
C ALA A 112 6.94 22.33 -15.53
N ALA A 113 7.44 22.59 -14.32
CA ALA A 113 7.87 23.91 -13.88
C ALA A 113 9.20 24.37 -14.50
N GLN A 114 10.03 23.42 -14.96
CA GLN A 114 11.27 23.73 -15.68
C GLN A 114 10.93 24.38 -17.03
N GLY A 115 10.89 25.72 -17.06
CA GLY A 115 10.66 26.52 -18.27
C GLY A 115 9.31 27.25 -18.37
N GLN A 116 8.48 27.28 -17.31
CA GLN A 116 7.19 27.99 -17.34
C GLN A 116 7.06 29.07 -16.27
N LYS A 117 6.46 30.21 -16.63
CA LYS A 117 6.10 31.29 -15.67
C LYS A 117 5.03 30.87 -14.66
N ARG A 118 4.17 29.89 -14.98
CA ARG A 118 3.11 29.37 -14.10
C ARG A 118 3.01 27.85 -14.21
N PRO A 119 3.72 27.09 -13.35
CA PRO A 119 3.63 25.63 -13.37
C PRO A 119 2.23 25.12 -13.02
N PRO A 120 1.80 23.99 -13.62
CA PRO A 120 0.55 23.34 -13.23
C PRO A 120 0.64 22.83 -11.78
N THR A 121 -0.40 23.07 -11.00
CA THR A 121 -0.46 22.56 -9.62
C THR A 121 -0.59 21.03 -9.63
N PRO A 122 -0.06 20.30 -8.63
CA PRO A 122 -0.23 18.86 -8.51
C PRO A 122 -1.70 18.42 -8.56
N SER A 123 -2.61 19.23 -8.01
CA SER A 123 -4.05 19.01 -8.05
C SER A 123 -4.69 19.13 -9.43
N ALA A 124 -4.11 19.94 -10.32
CA ALA A 124 -4.57 20.04 -11.72
C ALA A 124 -4.11 18.83 -12.56
N LEU A 125 -3.08 18.12 -12.10
CA LEU A 125 -2.52 16.94 -12.76
C LEU A 125 -3.16 15.63 -12.25
N THR A 126 -3.86 15.66 -11.12
CA THR A 126 -4.59 14.50 -10.60
C THR A 126 -5.95 14.28 -11.26
N LEU A 127 -6.39 13.01 -11.23
CA LEU A 127 -7.75 12.60 -11.58
C LEU A 127 -8.41 11.90 -10.39
N GLU A 128 -9.35 12.60 -9.74
CA GLU A 128 -9.98 12.11 -8.52
C GLU A 128 -10.87 10.87 -8.74
N ARG A 129 -11.59 10.81 -9.87
CA ARG A 129 -12.55 9.71 -10.15
C ARG A 129 -11.85 8.34 -10.35
N PRO A 130 -10.84 8.18 -11.22
CA PRO A 130 -10.11 6.92 -11.35
C PRO A 130 -9.43 6.50 -10.05
N LEU A 131 -8.90 7.46 -9.28
CA LEU A 131 -8.30 7.17 -7.97
C LEU A 131 -9.34 6.70 -6.94
N ALA A 132 -10.56 7.23 -6.98
CA ALA A 132 -11.67 6.73 -6.16
C ALA A 132 -12.06 5.30 -6.55
N TRP A 133 -12.17 5.01 -7.85
CA TRP A 133 -12.44 3.65 -8.33
C TRP A 133 -11.36 2.67 -7.89
N HIS A 134 -10.09 3.00 -8.12
CA HIS A 134 -8.95 2.21 -7.66
C HIS A 134 -9.00 1.94 -6.15
N PHE A 135 -9.28 2.98 -5.35
CA PHE A 135 -9.38 2.86 -3.90
C PHE A 135 -10.44 1.83 -3.48
N HIS A 136 -11.66 1.94 -4.01
CA HIS A 136 -12.75 1.04 -3.66
C HIS A 136 -12.53 -0.38 -4.17
N SER A 137 -12.02 -0.54 -5.40
CA SER A 137 -11.67 -1.85 -5.94
C SER A 137 -10.53 -2.51 -5.17
N HIS A 138 -9.51 -1.75 -4.73
CA HIS A 138 -8.41 -2.30 -3.95
C HIS A 138 -8.91 -2.84 -2.62
N LEU A 139 -9.73 -2.06 -1.91
CA LEU A 139 -10.37 -2.52 -0.66
C LEU A 139 -11.30 -3.72 -0.87
N GLY A 140 -12.09 -3.70 -1.94
CA GLY A 140 -12.96 -4.82 -2.30
C GLY A 140 -12.17 -6.09 -2.61
N ALA A 141 -11.05 -5.98 -3.34
CA ALA A 141 -10.16 -7.08 -3.64
C ALA A 141 -9.51 -7.65 -2.37
N LEU A 142 -9.05 -6.80 -1.45
CA LEU A 142 -8.49 -7.25 -0.16
C LEU A 142 -9.52 -7.98 0.69
N ALA A 143 -10.73 -7.45 0.79
CA ALA A 143 -11.81 -8.09 1.52
C ALA A 143 -12.17 -9.45 0.92
N LEU A 144 -12.36 -9.52 -0.41
CA LEU A 144 -12.64 -10.78 -1.11
C LEU A 144 -11.50 -11.79 -0.96
N LEU A 145 -10.25 -11.35 -1.04
CA LEU A 145 -9.09 -12.22 -0.92
C LEU A 145 -8.93 -12.76 0.51
N ALA A 146 -9.24 -11.95 1.53
CA ALA A 146 -9.27 -12.40 2.92
C ALA A 146 -10.38 -13.44 3.15
N VAL A 147 -11.58 -13.22 2.60
CA VAL A 147 -12.68 -14.19 2.66
C VAL A 147 -12.31 -15.47 1.90
N ALA A 148 -11.69 -15.35 0.72
CA ALA A 148 -11.21 -16.49 -0.06
C ALA A 148 -10.18 -17.33 0.70
N ALA A 149 -9.26 -16.68 1.43
CA ALA A 149 -8.25 -17.36 2.24
C ALA A 149 -8.87 -18.14 3.41
N LEU A 150 -9.95 -17.61 4.01
CA LEU A 150 -10.71 -18.25 5.09
C LEU A 150 -11.59 -19.39 4.61
N ALA A 151 -12.28 -19.20 3.48
CA ALA A 151 -13.21 -20.17 2.89
C ALA A 151 -12.51 -21.22 2.00
N ASP A 152 -11.21 -21.07 1.77
CA ASP A 152 -10.40 -21.91 0.88
C ASP A 152 -11.00 -22.05 -0.54
N SER A 153 -11.53 -20.95 -1.07
CA SER A 153 -12.29 -20.94 -2.32
C SER A 153 -11.54 -20.27 -3.46
N ALA A 154 -11.20 -21.06 -4.49
CA ALA A 154 -10.58 -20.57 -5.71
C ALA A 154 -11.46 -19.56 -6.48
N TRP A 155 -12.79 -19.73 -6.47
CA TRP A 155 -13.71 -18.81 -7.16
C TRP A 155 -13.71 -17.41 -6.55
N LEU A 156 -13.77 -17.32 -5.22
CA LEU A 156 -13.61 -16.06 -4.49
C LEU A 156 -12.23 -15.42 -4.73
N ALA A 157 -11.16 -16.22 -4.80
CA ALA A 157 -9.83 -15.71 -5.13
C ALA A 157 -9.76 -15.16 -6.57
N ALA A 158 -10.40 -15.83 -7.54
CA ALA A 158 -10.51 -15.35 -8.91
C ALA A 158 -11.33 -14.06 -9.00
N ALA A 159 -12.46 -13.98 -8.27
CA ALA A 159 -13.26 -12.76 -8.18
C ALA A 159 -12.46 -11.61 -7.55
N ALA A 160 -11.69 -11.86 -6.49
CA ALA A 160 -10.77 -10.89 -5.91
C ALA A 160 -9.73 -10.40 -6.93
N GLY A 161 -9.18 -11.31 -7.73
CA GLY A 161 -8.26 -10.99 -8.83
C GLY A 161 -8.90 -10.10 -9.90
N ALA A 162 -10.14 -10.39 -10.31
CA ALA A 162 -10.87 -9.59 -11.29
C ALA A 162 -11.16 -8.16 -10.77
N VAL A 163 -11.59 -8.05 -9.50
CA VAL A 163 -11.81 -6.75 -8.84
C VAL A 163 -10.48 -5.99 -8.71
N GLY A 164 -9.40 -6.68 -8.34
CA GLY A 164 -8.05 -6.10 -8.27
C GLY A 164 -7.56 -5.59 -9.62
N LEU A 165 -7.82 -6.35 -10.71
CA LEU A 165 -7.48 -5.95 -12.07
C LEU A 165 -8.23 -4.69 -12.50
N ALA A 166 -9.54 -4.61 -12.24
CA ALA A 166 -10.31 -3.40 -12.51
C ALA A 166 -9.71 -2.17 -11.79
N GLY A 167 -9.26 -2.36 -10.55
CA GLY A 167 -8.55 -1.33 -9.79
C GLY A 167 -7.20 -0.94 -10.37
N ALA A 168 -6.41 -1.92 -10.83
CA ALA A 168 -5.14 -1.68 -11.48
C ALA A 168 -5.31 -0.90 -12.78
N LEU A 169 -6.35 -1.22 -13.58
CA LEU A 169 -6.69 -0.49 -14.80
C LEU A 169 -7.12 0.95 -14.51
N ALA A 170 -7.90 1.19 -13.45
CA ALA A 170 -8.29 2.54 -13.04
C ALA A 170 -7.06 3.38 -12.61
N PHE A 171 -6.11 2.77 -11.91
CA PHE A 171 -4.85 3.42 -11.55
C PHE A 171 -3.96 3.68 -12.79
N GLY A 172 -3.88 2.72 -13.71
CA GLY A 172 -3.19 2.87 -14.98
C GLY A 172 -3.76 3.99 -15.83
N TRP A 173 -5.10 4.12 -15.88
CA TRP A 173 -5.78 5.25 -16.52
C TRP A 173 -5.33 6.59 -15.93
N PHE A 174 -5.32 6.71 -14.59
CA PHE A 174 -4.83 7.90 -13.92
C PHE A 174 -3.38 8.22 -14.35
N PHE A 175 -2.50 7.22 -14.36
CA PHE A 175 -1.11 7.39 -14.75
C PHE A 175 -0.97 7.86 -16.21
N VAL A 176 -1.70 7.25 -17.13
CA VAL A 176 -1.67 7.63 -18.56
C VAL A 176 -2.11 9.08 -18.74
N VAL A 177 -3.21 9.51 -18.11
CA VAL A 177 -3.69 10.89 -18.23
C VAL A 177 -2.73 11.88 -17.56
N LEU A 178 -2.13 11.51 -16.43
CA LEU A 178 -1.09 12.32 -15.79
C LEU A 178 0.07 12.60 -16.77
N MET A 179 0.57 11.56 -17.44
CA MET A 179 1.65 11.68 -18.41
C MET A 179 1.24 12.48 -19.66
N GLN A 180 -0.01 12.33 -20.11
CA GLN A 180 -0.54 13.15 -21.21
C GLN A 180 -0.60 14.63 -20.84
N ARG A 181 -1.11 14.96 -19.63
CA ARG A 181 -1.17 16.35 -19.14
C ARG A 181 0.22 16.96 -18.99
N LEU A 182 1.18 16.20 -18.47
CA LEU A 182 2.58 16.64 -18.38
C LEU A 182 3.16 17.01 -19.75
N ARG A 183 2.98 16.13 -20.75
CA ARG A 183 3.44 16.38 -22.13
C ARG A 183 2.77 17.60 -22.76
N GLN A 184 1.48 17.82 -22.50
CA GLN A 184 0.75 18.98 -22.99
C GLN A 184 1.27 20.28 -22.37
N SER A 185 1.51 20.29 -21.05
CA SER A 185 2.10 21.45 -20.37
C SER A 185 3.47 21.81 -20.94
N GLN A 186 4.34 20.83 -21.18
CA GLN A 186 5.67 21.07 -21.77
C GLN A 186 5.60 21.62 -23.20
N LYS A 187 4.69 21.11 -24.04
CA LYS A 187 4.49 21.63 -25.41
C LYS A 187 3.96 23.06 -25.43
N GLY A 188 3.12 23.45 -24.46
CA GLY A 188 2.64 24.82 -24.32
C GLY A 188 3.76 25.80 -24.01
N ALA A 189 4.70 25.40 -23.15
CA ALA A 189 5.89 26.20 -22.80
C ALA A 189 6.82 26.46 -23.98
N ALA A 190 7.00 25.47 -24.87
CA ALA A 190 7.87 25.62 -26.04
C ALA A 190 7.29 26.51 -27.14
N ARG A 191 6.00 26.90 -27.06
CA ARG A 191 5.31 27.73 -28.05
C ARG A 191 5.14 29.20 -27.62
N THR A 192 5.51 29.55 -26.38
CA THR A 192 5.44 30.90 -25.80
C THR A 192 6.83 31.48 -25.65
#